data_AF-A0A953US37-F1
#
_entry.id   AF-A0A953US37-F1
#
_cell.length_a   1.000
_cell.length_b   1.000
_cell.length_c   1.000
_cell.angle_alpha   90.00
_cell.angle_beta   90.00
_cell.angle_gamma   90.00
#
_symmetry.space_group_name_H-M   'P 1'
#
loop_
_entity.id
_entity.type
_entity.pdbx_description
1 polymer ?
#
loop_
_entity_poly.entity_id
_entity_poly.type
_entity_poly.pdbx_seq_one_letter_code
_entity_poly.pdbx_strand_id
1 'polypeptide(L)'
;MKPISSFSVTALPVLLTALALAAMADVTTFFPGPADTGVPAYARIERAPDGKPLVHHDKDWAAIVFYRDPACVPAGFNLLDFLDIPGVFNCPMTVVGSSLFKNGPPPVDDVPLETVSNGTGKVPVWFVQWDVLRAALADDVLTMSELNGLRPVKGTASFFRELLRPTAGPSGPTERADFGLTLIEARGSVDECFFCPTGRTFEILSFENLQSEKNDIESKTNTTIRFK
;
A
#
# COMPACT_ATOMS: atom_id res chain seq x y z
N MET A 1 74.75 44.64 28.33
CA MET A 1 74.45 43.21 28.57
C MET A 1 72.93 43.07 28.59
N LYS A 2 72.37 42.74 27.42
CA LYS A 2 71.73 41.47 27.04
C LYS A 2 70.28 41.32 27.59
N PRO A 3 69.26 41.36 26.71
CA PRO A 3 67.85 41.19 27.08
C PRO A 3 67.51 39.70 27.21
N ILE A 4 66.52 39.36 28.05
CA ILE A 4 65.92 38.02 28.06
C ILE A 4 64.49 38.16 27.55
N SER A 5 64.30 37.63 26.36
CA SER A 5 63.05 37.57 25.60
C SER A 5 62.14 36.44 26.11
N SER A 6 60.83 36.73 26.04
CA SER A 6 59.72 35.90 25.51
C SER A 6 59.59 34.43 25.92
N PHE A 7 58.38 34.01 26.30
CA PHE A 7 57.64 32.92 25.63
C PHE A 7 56.16 32.98 26.06
N SER A 8 55.30 33.50 25.18
CA SER A 8 53.84 33.31 25.26
C SER A 8 53.49 31.94 24.69
N VAL A 9 52.92 31.07 25.52
CA VAL A 9 52.36 29.78 25.09
C VAL A 9 50.93 30.03 24.61
N THR A 10 50.75 30.21 23.31
CA THR A 10 49.43 30.15 22.67
C THR A 10 49.01 28.69 22.54
N ALA A 11 48.09 28.26 23.40
CA ALA A 11 47.41 26.97 23.29
C ALA A 11 46.49 26.99 22.06
N LEU A 12 46.78 26.13 21.08
CA LEU A 12 45.96 25.89 19.90
C LEU A 12 44.75 25.02 20.31
N PRO A 13 43.49 25.43 20.06
CA PRO A 13 42.37 24.51 20.17
C PRO A 13 42.41 23.52 18.99
N VAL A 14 42.65 22.25 19.28
CA VAL A 14 42.46 21.15 18.32
C VAL A 14 40.95 21.00 18.11
N LEU A 15 40.45 21.55 16.99
CA LEU A 15 39.07 21.40 16.58
C LEU A 15 38.87 19.96 16.05
N LEU A 16 38.35 19.08 16.90
CA LEU A 16 38.05 17.71 16.54
C LEU A 16 36.73 17.67 15.75
N THR A 17 36.78 17.86 14.43
CA THR A 17 35.63 17.59 13.56
C THR A 17 35.45 16.07 13.42
N ALA A 18 34.58 15.49 14.25
CA ALA A 18 34.08 14.15 14.05
C ALA A 18 33.16 14.15 12.82
N LEU A 19 33.67 13.69 11.68
CA LEU A 19 32.87 13.42 10.50
C LEU A 19 32.05 12.15 10.76
N ALA A 20 30.82 12.29 11.23
CA ALA A 20 29.90 11.17 11.32
C ALA A 20 29.52 10.73 9.90
N LEU A 21 30.13 9.66 9.40
CA LEU A 21 29.54 8.92 8.28
C LEU A 21 28.23 8.34 8.79
N ALA A 22 27.11 8.95 8.42
CA ALA A 22 25.81 8.30 8.53
C ALA A 22 25.85 7.08 7.60
N ALA A 23 26.01 5.89 8.18
CA ALA A 23 25.77 4.66 7.44
C ALA A 23 24.28 4.67 7.02
N MET A 24 24.02 4.77 5.73
CA MET A 24 22.68 4.63 5.14
C MET A 24 22.31 3.14 5.26
N ALA A 25 21.71 2.79 6.40
CA ALA A 25 21.15 1.47 6.63
C ALA A 25 19.65 1.48 6.30
N ASP A 26 19.16 0.39 5.74
CA ASP A 26 17.73 0.24 5.48
C ASP A 26 16.95 0.39 6.79
N VAL A 27 15.83 1.13 6.74
CA VAL A 27 15.07 1.55 7.91
C VAL A 27 13.72 0.82 7.92
N THR A 28 13.51 -0.04 8.92
CA THR A 28 12.17 -0.63 9.15
C THR A 28 11.37 0.25 10.10
N THR A 29 10.15 0.58 9.69
CA THR A 29 9.14 1.26 10.53
C THR A 29 7.89 0.40 10.67
N PHE A 30 7.06 0.69 11.66
CA PHE A 30 5.80 -0.01 11.91
C PHE A 30 4.62 0.94 11.76
N PHE A 31 3.55 0.47 11.13
CA PHE A 31 2.32 1.23 10.95
C PHE A 31 1.10 0.52 11.54
N PRO A 32 0.08 1.29 11.97
CA PRO A 32 0.14 2.75 12.14
C PRO A 32 1.04 3.12 13.33
N GLY A 33 1.86 4.15 13.18
CA GLY A 33 2.79 4.62 14.22
C GLY A 33 3.27 6.06 13.97
N PRO A 34 4.01 6.67 14.93
CA PRO A 34 4.45 8.06 14.82
C PRO A 34 5.37 8.35 13.64
N ALA A 35 6.14 7.34 13.20
CA ALA A 35 7.08 7.45 12.08
C ALA A 35 6.48 7.00 10.74
N ASP A 36 5.41 6.20 10.77
CA ASP A 36 4.77 5.65 9.58
C ASP A 36 3.26 5.52 9.84
N THR A 37 2.48 6.37 9.16
CA THR A 37 1.02 6.37 9.23
C THR A 37 0.38 5.19 8.48
N GLY A 38 1.17 4.42 7.73
CA GLY A 38 0.74 3.36 6.84
C GLY A 38 0.26 3.90 5.49
N VAL A 39 -0.17 2.97 4.62
CA VAL A 39 -0.63 3.29 3.27
C VAL A 39 -1.75 4.33 3.30
N PRO A 40 -1.64 5.45 2.58
CA PRO A 40 -2.64 6.51 2.57
C PRO A 40 -3.76 6.22 1.56
N ALA A 41 -4.33 5.01 1.61
CA ALA A 41 -5.35 4.52 0.68
C ALA A 41 -6.51 3.86 1.41
N TYR A 42 -7.72 3.95 0.84
CA TYR A 42 -8.89 3.28 1.43
C TYR A 42 -8.97 1.80 1.06
N ALA A 43 -8.65 1.46 -0.19
CA ALA A 43 -8.82 0.12 -0.73
C ALA A 43 -7.70 -0.25 -1.69
N ARG A 44 -7.50 -1.56 -1.85
CA ARG A 44 -6.57 -2.16 -2.81
C ARG A 44 -7.23 -2.32 -4.17
N ILE A 45 -7.37 -1.18 -4.83
CA ILE A 45 -7.81 -1.04 -6.22
C ILE A 45 -7.24 0.28 -6.72
N GLU A 46 -6.63 0.28 -7.89
CA GLU A 46 -5.96 1.48 -8.41
C GLU A 46 -5.74 1.41 -9.92
N ARG A 47 -5.30 2.51 -10.51
CA ARG A 47 -4.70 2.48 -11.86
C ARG A 47 -3.24 2.03 -11.83
N ALA A 48 -2.86 1.15 -12.75
CA ALA A 48 -1.48 0.92 -13.13
C ALA A 48 -0.87 2.17 -13.77
N PRO A 49 0.48 2.22 -13.89
CA PRO A 49 1.19 3.24 -14.64
C PRO A 49 0.71 3.41 -16.10
N ASP A 50 0.22 2.34 -16.73
CA ASP A 50 -0.34 2.36 -18.08
C ASP A 50 -1.80 2.86 -18.16
N GLY A 51 -2.36 3.31 -17.02
CA GLY A 51 -3.71 3.81 -16.90
C GLY A 51 -4.78 2.73 -16.77
N LYS A 52 -4.43 1.43 -16.85
CA LYS A 52 -5.42 0.35 -16.70
C LYS A 52 -5.72 0.07 -15.23
N PRO A 53 -6.94 -0.30 -14.87
CA PRO A 53 -7.24 -0.75 -13.51
C PRO A 53 -6.43 -2.00 -13.12
N LEU A 54 -5.76 -1.94 -11.98
CA LEU A 54 -5.18 -3.07 -11.26
C LEU A 54 -6.20 -3.58 -10.25
N VAL A 55 -6.77 -4.73 -10.57
CA VAL A 55 -7.83 -5.36 -9.78
C VAL A 55 -7.47 -6.83 -9.57
N HIS A 56 -7.52 -7.30 -8.34
CA HIS A 56 -7.34 -8.73 -8.04
C HIS A 56 -8.65 -9.48 -8.36
N HIS A 57 -8.64 -10.29 -9.41
CA HIS A 57 -9.84 -10.96 -9.89
C HIS A 57 -9.53 -12.35 -10.48
N ASP A 58 -10.50 -13.25 -10.39
CA ASP A 58 -10.53 -14.47 -11.21
C ASP A 58 -11.48 -14.28 -12.41
N LYS A 59 -11.94 -15.38 -13.02
CA LYS A 59 -12.86 -15.31 -14.16
C LYS A 59 -14.26 -14.80 -13.81
N ASP A 60 -14.68 -14.93 -12.55
CA ASP A 60 -16.05 -14.68 -12.10
C ASP A 60 -16.12 -13.46 -11.17
N TRP A 61 -15.14 -13.28 -10.28
CA TRP A 61 -15.18 -12.31 -9.20
C TRP A 61 -13.93 -11.44 -9.15
N ALA A 62 -14.13 -10.18 -8.82
CA ALA A 62 -13.10 -9.27 -8.34
C ALA A 62 -13.20 -9.11 -6.83
N ALA A 63 -12.06 -9.05 -6.15
CA ALA A 63 -11.95 -8.79 -4.72
C ALA A 63 -11.35 -7.40 -4.49
N ILE A 64 -12.05 -6.58 -3.70
CA ILE A 64 -11.61 -5.25 -3.28
C ILE A 64 -11.39 -5.32 -1.77
N VAL A 65 -10.12 -5.27 -1.37
CA VAL A 65 -9.72 -5.25 0.05
C VAL A 65 -9.71 -3.82 0.53
N PHE A 66 -10.37 -3.52 1.64
CA PHE A 66 -10.29 -2.20 2.25
C PHE A 66 -9.30 -2.19 3.42
N TYR A 67 -8.31 -1.30 3.36
CA TYR A 67 -7.37 -1.06 4.46
C TYR A 67 -7.99 -0.27 5.61
N ARG A 68 -9.19 0.26 5.40
CA ARG A 68 -9.95 1.17 6.28
C ARG A 68 -11.44 0.83 6.21
N ASP A 69 -12.26 1.42 7.06
CA ASP A 69 -13.71 1.25 6.97
C ASP A 69 -14.25 1.87 5.66
N PRO A 70 -14.99 1.12 4.80
CA PRO A 70 -15.61 1.67 3.59
C PRO A 70 -16.51 2.88 3.85
N ALA A 71 -17.08 3.02 5.05
CA ALA A 71 -17.90 4.17 5.43
C ALA A 71 -17.09 5.47 5.57
N CYS A 72 -15.76 5.40 5.69
CA CYS A 72 -14.88 6.56 5.72
C CYS A 72 -14.62 7.16 4.35
N VAL A 73 -14.89 6.44 3.26
CA VAL A 73 -14.55 6.89 1.92
C VAL A 73 -15.46 8.07 1.55
N PRO A 74 -14.90 9.23 1.18
CA PRO A 74 -15.71 10.37 0.74
C PRO A 74 -16.57 9.99 -0.47
N ALA A 75 -17.83 10.43 -0.50
CA ALA A 75 -18.79 10.01 -1.52
C ALA A 75 -18.33 10.28 -2.97
N GLY A 76 -17.56 11.35 -3.18
CA GLY A 76 -17.01 11.73 -4.49
C GLY A 76 -15.57 11.30 -4.74
N PHE A 77 -14.94 10.54 -3.83
CA PHE A 77 -13.58 10.06 -4.04
C PHE A 77 -13.59 8.96 -5.11
N ASN A 78 -12.69 9.07 -6.09
CA ASN A 78 -12.47 8.02 -7.08
C ASN A 78 -11.53 6.98 -6.48
N LEU A 79 -12.02 5.77 -6.25
CA LEU A 79 -11.23 4.68 -5.64
C LEU A 79 -9.98 4.34 -6.46
N LEU A 80 -9.99 4.60 -7.76
CA LEU A 80 -8.86 4.34 -8.66
C LEU A 80 -7.67 5.31 -8.48
N ASP A 81 -7.89 6.45 -7.83
CA ASP A 81 -6.84 7.42 -7.49
C ASP A 81 -5.89 6.86 -6.44
N PHE A 82 -6.32 5.83 -5.69
CA PHE A 82 -5.59 5.12 -4.64
C PHE A 82 -5.24 5.97 -3.42
N LEU A 83 -4.51 7.07 -3.60
CA LEU A 83 -3.97 7.93 -2.54
C LEU A 83 -4.95 9.07 -2.18
N ASP A 84 -5.19 9.28 -0.89
CA ASP A 84 -5.94 10.44 -0.35
C ASP A 84 -5.23 11.05 0.86
N ILE A 85 -4.39 12.06 0.61
CA ILE A 85 -3.62 12.75 1.64
C ILE A 85 -4.13 14.19 1.80
N PRO A 86 -4.46 14.67 3.03
CA PRO A 86 -4.41 13.97 4.31
C PRO A 86 -5.73 13.25 4.69
N GLY A 87 -6.74 13.24 3.80
CA GLY A 87 -8.11 12.84 4.12
C GLY A 87 -8.24 11.47 4.79
N VAL A 88 -7.45 10.51 4.30
CA VAL A 88 -7.49 9.11 4.73
C VAL A 88 -7.01 8.87 6.17
N PHE A 89 -6.20 9.79 6.73
CA PHE A 89 -5.57 9.60 8.04
C PHE A 89 -6.53 9.77 9.22
N ASN A 90 -7.72 10.33 8.97
CA ASN A 90 -8.78 10.39 9.98
C ASN A 90 -9.56 9.07 10.12
N CYS A 91 -9.30 8.09 9.23
CA CYS A 91 -9.95 6.79 9.28
C CYS A 91 -8.99 5.72 9.80
N PRO A 92 -9.32 5.03 10.90
CA PRO A 92 -8.49 3.97 11.44
C PRO A 92 -8.24 2.84 10.44
N MET A 93 -7.01 2.32 10.43
CA MET A 93 -6.66 1.19 9.59
C MET A 93 -7.20 -0.13 10.17
N THR A 94 -7.60 -1.03 9.28
CA THR A 94 -7.98 -2.41 9.58
C THR A 94 -6.79 -3.37 9.41
N VAL A 95 -5.63 -2.84 9.03
CA VAL A 95 -4.37 -3.56 8.90
C VAL A 95 -3.26 -2.87 9.69
N VAL A 96 -2.29 -3.66 10.15
CA VAL A 96 -1.06 -3.21 10.82
C VAL A 96 0.12 -3.91 10.19
N GLY A 97 1.32 -3.33 10.28
CA GLY A 97 2.42 -3.90 9.54
C GLY A 97 3.74 -3.18 9.71
N SER A 98 4.64 -3.48 8.78
CA SER A 98 5.95 -2.85 8.71
C SER A 98 6.31 -2.46 7.29
N SER A 99 7.02 -1.35 7.16
CA SER A 99 7.54 -0.81 5.91
C SER A 99 9.07 -0.77 5.99
N LEU A 100 9.74 -1.35 5.00
CA LEU A 100 11.19 -1.29 4.84
C LEU A 100 11.54 -0.16 3.88
N PHE A 101 12.28 0.84 4.35
CA PHE A 101 12.74 1.97 3.56
C PHE A 101 14.25 1.88 3.30
N LYS A 102 14.74 2.55 2.26
CA LYS A 102 16.16 2.56 1.93
C LYS A 102 16.94 3.50 2.85
N ASN A 103 16.38 4.68 3.09
CA ASN A 103 16.98 5.79 3.83
C ASN A 103 16.07 6.27 4.97
N GLY A 104 14.75 6.04 4.88
CA GLY A 104 13.78 6.38 5.93
C GLY A 104 12.38 6.64 5.37
N PRO A 105 11.34 6.70 6.21
CA PRO A 105 9.98 7.04 5.78
C PRO A 105 9.90 8.47 5.22
N PRO A 106 8.78 8.86 4.61
CA PRO A 106 8.57 10.23 4.14
C PRO A 106 8.90 11.26 5.24
N PRO A 107 9.58 12.38 4.89
CA PRO A 107 9.83 12.86 3.52
C PRO A 107 11.14 12.36 2.89
N VAL A 108 11.79 11.32 3.42
CA VAL A 108 13.10 10.85 2.91
C VAL A 108 12.93 9.95 1.69
N ASP A 109 12.20 8.85 1.84
CA ASP A 109 11.75 8.00 0.74
C ASP A 109 10.23 8.06 0.67
N ASP A 110 9.67 8.32 -0.51
CA ASP A 110 8.20 8.40 -0.71
C ASP A 110 7.53 7.02 -0.69
N VAL A 111 8.28 5.98 -1.05
CA VAL A 111 7.79 4.60 -1.18
C VAL A 111 8.74 3.62 -0.48
N PRO A 112 8.21 2.64 0.26
CA PRO A 112 9.02 1.58 0.84
C PRO A 112 9.51 0.58 -0.22
N LEU A 113 10.66 -0.04 0.04
CA LEU A 113 11.18 -1.19 -0.70
C LEU A 113 10.31 -2.44 -0.51
N GLU A 114 9.72 -2.58 0.67
CA GLU A 114 8.82 -3.68 1.01
C GLU A 114 7.78 -3.21 2.04
N THR A 115 6.56 -3.69 1.91
CA THR A 115 5.51 -3.53 2.93
C THR A 115 4.91 -4.90 3.25
N VAL A 116 4.82 -5.21 4.55
CA VAL A 116 4.12 -6.38 5.05
C VAL A 116 2.96 -5.92 5.90
N SER A 117 1.74 -6.26 5.48
CA SER A 117 0.49 -5.90 6.17
C SER A 117 -0.19 -7.14 6.72
N ASN A 118 -0.74 -7.05 7.93
CA ASN A 118 -1.56 -8.08 8.57
C ASN A 118 -2.88 -7.46 9.04
N GLY A 119 -3.98 -8.17 8.86
CA GLY A 119 -5.29 -7.72 9.31
C GLY A 119 -5.42 -7.72 10.83
N THR A 120 -6.19 -6.77 11.37
CA THR A 120 -6.57 -6.71 12.79
C THR A 120 -7.72 -7.66 13.15
N GLY A 121 -8.02 -8.62 12.26
CA GLY A 121 -9.12 -9.59 12.40
C GLY A 121 -10.47 -9.10 11.89
N LYS A 122 -10.55 -7.89 11.32
CA LYS A 122 -11.78 -7.30 10.77
C LYS A 122 -11.51 -6.50 9.49
N VAL A 123 -10.84 -7.11 8.50
CA VAL A 123 -10.52 -6.43 7.23
C VAL A 123 -11.72 -6.54 6.28
N PRO A 124 -12.36 -5.44 5.87
CA PRO A 124 -13.48 -5.49 4.94
C PRO A 124 -13.00 -5.92 3.56
N VAL A 125 -13.72 -6.86 2.96
CA VAL A 125 -13.45 -7.36 1.61
C VAL A 125 -14.75 -7.43 0.84
N TRP A 126 -14.82 -6.71 -0.28
CA TRP A 126 -16.01 -6.66 -1.12
C TRP A 126 -15.75 -7.43 -2.40
N PHE A 127 -16.74 -8.21 -2.83
CA PHE A 127 -16.69 -9.01 -4.04
C PHE A 127 -17.72 -8.51 -5.05
N VAL A 128 -17.28 -8.26 -6.27
CA VAL A 128 -18.14 -7.85 -7.39
C VAL A 128 -17.92 -8.82 -8.54
N GLN A 129 -18.97 -9.10 -9.32
CA GLN A 129 -18.79 -9.87 -10.56
C GLN A 129 -17.78 -9.15 -11.47
N TRP A 130 -16.77 -9.89 -11.96
CA TRP A 130 -15.65 -9.27 -12.65
C TRP A 130 -16.07 -8.57 -13.94
N ASP A 131 -16.94 -9.18 -14.74
CA ASP A 131 -17.45 -8.60 -15.98
C ASP A 131 -18.22 -7.29 -15.73
N VAL A 132 -19.01 -7.25 -14.66
CA VAL A 132 -19.76 -6.06 -14.23
C VAL A 132 -18.82 -4.95 -13.76
N LEU A 133 -17.85 -5.27 -12.88
CA LEU A 133 -16.89 -4.28 -12.40
C LEU A 133 -16.03 -3.74 -13.54
N ARG A 134 -15.53 -4.61 -14.41
CA ARG A 134 -14.73 -4.21 -15.57
C ARG A 134 -15.48 -3.26 -16.49
N ALA A 135 -16.80 -3.43 -16.65
CA ALA A 135 -17.62 -2.52 -17.44
C ALA A 135 -17.79 -1.16 -16.74
N ALA A 136 -17.94 -1.14 -15.41
CA ALA A 136 -18.01 0.09 -14.62
C ALA A 136 -16.70 0.89 -14.72
N LEU A 137 -15.55 0.21 -14.70
CA LEU A 137 -14.23 0.84 -14.80
C LEU A 137 -13.90 1.46 -16.16
N ALA A 138 -14.79 1.38 -17.16
CA ALA A 138 -14.52 1.82 -18.52
C ALA A 138 -14.40 3.35 -18.67
N ASP A 139 -14.96 4.13 -17.75
CA ASP A 139 -14.89 5.59 -17.73
C ASP A 139 -13.80 6.13 -16.80
N ASP A 140 -12.97 5.24 -16.24
CA ASP A 140 -11.89 5.56 -15.30
C ASP A 140 -12.36 6.22 -13.98
N VAL A 141 -13.63 6.01 -13.61
CA VAL A 141 -14.21 6.46 -12.36
C VAL A 141 -14.82 5.27 -11.62
N LEU A 142 -14.52 5.15 -10.33
CA LEU A 142 -15.23 4.23 -9.45
C LEU A 142 -15.46 4.90 -8.10
N THR A 143 -16.67 5.44 -7.92
CA THR A 143 -17.08 6.02 -6.63
C THR A 143 -17.68 4.97 -5.71
N MET A 144 -17.81 5.27 -4.41
CA MET A 144 -18.55 4.40 -3.49
C MET A 144 -20.03 4.26 -3.88
N SER A 145 -20.65 5.31 -4.43
CA SER A 145 -22.05 5.25 -4.87
C SER A 145 -22.22 4.23 -5.98
N GLU A 146 -21.32 4.27 -6.96
CA GLU A 146 -21.30 3.34 -8.07
C GLU A 146 -20.99 1.91 -7.62
N LEU A 147 -19.92 1.73 -6.82
CA LEU A 147 -19.53 0.43 -6.29
C LEU A 147 -20.67 -0.23 -5.52
N ASN A 148 -21.39 0.52 -4.67
CA ASN A 148 -22.58 0.01 -3.99
C ASN A 148 -23.71 -0.34 -4.96
N GLY A 149 -23.88 0.43 -6.04
CA GLY A 149 -24.83 0.16 -7.12
C GLY A 149 -24.57 -1.16 -7.85
N LEU A 150 -23.31 -1.63 -7.87
CA LEU A 150 -22.95 -2.95 -8.41
C LEU A 150 -23.40 -4.11 -7.48
N ARG A 151 -23.97 -3.81 -6.31
CA ARG A 151 -24.46 -4.76 -5.31
C ARG A 151 -23.36 -5.77 -4.89
N PRO A 152 -22.25 -5.30 -4.32
CA PRO A 152 -21.15 -6.16 -3.92
C PRO A 152 -21.62 -7.15 -2.84
N VAL A 153 -21.06 -8.36 -2.89
CA VAL A 153 -21.10 -9.28 -1.75
C VAL A 153 -20.07 -8.78 -0.74
N LYS A 154 -20.51 -8.42 0.47
CA LYS A 154 -19.63 -7.85 1.49
C LYS A 154 -19.23 -8.93 2.49
N GLY A 155 -17.96 -9.00 2.80
CA GLY A 155 -17.44 -9.87 3.83
C GLY A 155 -16.38 -9.19 4.69
N THR A 156 -16.02 -9.90 5.74
CA THR A 156 -14.99 -9.49 6.69
C THR A 156 -13.96 -10.61 6.82
N ALA A 157 -12.70 -10.28 6.53
CA ALA A 157 -11.57 -11.18 6.70
C ALA A 157 -11.13 -11.21 8.17
N SER A 158 -11.19 -12.40 8.76
CA SER A 158 -10.61 -12.68 10.08
C SER A 158 -9.11 -12.96 10.00
N PHE A 159 -8.64 -13.34 8.81
CA PHE A 159 -7.23 -13.46 8.47
C PHE A 159 -6.96 -12.64 7.20
N PHE A 160 -5.94 -11.79 7.25
CA PHE A 160 -5.45 -11.05 6.10
C PHE A 160 -3.93 -10.92 6.21
N ARG A 161 -3.24 -11.18 5.11
CA ARG A 161 -1.81 -10.94 4.96
C ARG A 161 -1.55 -10.41 3.55
N GLU A 162 -0.74 -9.37 3.48
CA GLU A 162 -0.28 -8.79 2.22
C GLU A 162 1.22 -8.57 2.26
N LEU A 163 1.88 -8.84 1.14
CA LEU A 163 3.27 -8.50 0.88
C LEU A 163 3.33 -7.68 -0.40
N LEU A 164 3.89 -6.48 -0.29
CA LEU A 164 4.15 -5.58 -1.41
C LEU A 164 5.65 -5.40 -1.56
N ARG A 165 6.15 -5.58 -2.77
CA ARG A 165 7.49 -5.16 -3.17
C ARG A 165 7.40 -4.39 -4.47
N PRO A 166 7.44 -3.06 -4.43
CA PRO A 166 7.62 -2.28 -5.63
C PRO A 166 8.87 -2.71 -6.39
N THR A 167 8.81 -2.74 -7.72
CA THR A 167 10.00 -2.79 -8.56
C THR A 167 10.60 -1.39 -8.50
N ALA A 168 11.77 -1.27 -7.88
CA ALA A 168 12.46 0.00 -7.80
C ALA A 168 12.79 0.53 -9.21
N GLY A 169 12.19 1.64 -9.62
CA GLY A 169 12.85 2.59 -10.51
C GLY A 169 13.76 3.49 -9.65
N PRO A 170 15.05 3.67 -9.98
CA PRO A 170 15.88 4.62 -9.26
C PRO A 170 15.51 6.05 -9.68
N SER A 171 15.40 6.94 -8.69
CA SER A 171 15.45 8.42 -8.75
C SER A 171 14.22 9.22 -9.19
N GLY A 172 13.43 9.69 -8.21
CA GLY A 172 12.70 10.96 -8.32
C GLY A 172 11.42 11.04 -7.48
N PRO A 173 11.09 12.19 -6.87
CA PRO A 173 9.87 12.40 -6.07
C PRO A 173 8.56 12.46 -6.87
N THR A 174 8.56 12.01 -8.13
CA THR A 174 7.44 12.20 -9.07
C THR A 174 7.05 10.94 -9.84
N GLU A 175 7.73 9.80 -9.64
CA GLU A 175 7.42 8.57 -10.37
C GLU A 175 6.71 7.58 -9.46
N ARG A 176 5.46 7.27 -9.82
CA ARG A 176 4.64 6.26 -9.15
C ARG A 176 5.41 4.94 -9.19
N ALA A 177 5.64 4.33 -8.03
CA ALA A 177 6.30 3.04 -7.94
C ALA A 177 5.64 2.01 -8.86
N ASP A 178 6.41 1.42 -9.77
CA ASP A 178 5.98 0.24 -10.54
C ASP A 178 5.80 -0.93 -9.57
N PHE A 179 4.66 -1.63 -9.64
CA PHE A 179 4.34 -2.72 -8.70
C PHE A 179 5.08 -4.01 -9.05
N GLY A 180 6.20 -4.30 -8.39
CA GLY A 180 7.00 -5.48 -8.70
C GLY A 180 6.32 -6.79 -8.32
N LEU A 181 5.84 -6.88 -7.09
CA LEU A 181 5.20 -8.06 -6.53
C LEU A 181 4.10 -7.65 -5.54
N THR A 182 2.92 -8.22 -5.70
CA THR A 182 1.83 -8.15 -4.72
C THR A 182 1.35 -9.57 -4.42
N LEU A 183 1.38 -9.96 -3.13
CA LEU A 183 0.77 -11.19 -2.64
C LEU A 183 -0.34 -10.81 -1.67
N ILE A 184 -1.55 -11.35 -1.86
CA ILE A 184 -2.66 -11.20 -0.92
C ILE A 184 -3.20 -12.57 -0.54
N GLU A 185 -3.30 -12.81 0.77
CA GLU A 185 -4.00 -13.93 1.36
C GLU A 185 -5.07 -13.41 2.30
N ALA A 186 -6.34 -13.77 2.06
CA ALA A 186 -7.44 -13.35 2.92
C ALA A 186 -8.43 -14.49 3.14
N ARG A 187 -8.93 -14.64 4.37
CA ARG A 187 -9.98 -15.60 4.73
C ARG A 187 -10.95 -14.98 5.70
N GLY A 188 -12.24 -15.27 5.52
CA GLY A 188 -13.28 -14.60 6.29
C GLY A 188 -14.68 -15.15 6.09
N SER A 189 -15.66 -14.38 6.56
CA SER A 189 -17.09 -14.64 6.39
C SER A 189 -17.72 -13.62 5.45
N VAL A 190 -18.76 -14.05 4.73
CA VAL A 190 -19.67 -13.17 4.00
C VAL A 190 -20.77 -12.72 4.96
N ASP A 191 -20.89 -11.41 5.11
CA ASP A 191 -21.80 -10.77 6.06
C ASP A 191 -23.09 -10.33 5.36
N GLU A 192 -22.98 -9.80 4.14
CA GLU A 192 -24.11 -9.35 3.34
C GLU A 192 -24.05 -9.94 1.92
N CYS A 193 -25.07 -10.71 1.57
CA CYS A 193 -25.24 -11.27 0.24
C CYS A 193 -26.72 -11.41 -0.09
N PHE A 194 -27.18 -10.70 -1.11
CA PHE A 194 -28.61 -10.70 -1.47
C PHE A 194 -29.08 -12.07 -2.02
N PHE A 195 -28.18 -12.87 -2.57
CA PHE A 195 -28.49 -14.14 -3.23
C PHE A 195 -27.74 -15.36 -2.66
N CYS A 196 -27.09 -15.26 -1.50
CA CYS A 196 -26.42 -16.41 -0.90
C CYS A 196 -26.72 -16.56 0.60
N PRO A 197 -26.74 -17.80 1.11
CA PRO A 197 -26.90 -18.05 2.54
C PRO A 197 -25.87 -17.26 3.34
N THR A 198 -26.33 -16.53 4.36
CA THR A 198 -25.46 -15.91 5.37
C THR A 198 -24.59 -16.97 6.05
N GLY A 199 -23.33 -16.64 6.35
CA GLY A 199 -22.40 -17.57 6.99
C GLY A 199 -21.54 -18.39 6.03
N ARG A 200 -21.57 -18.09 4.72
CA ARG A 200 -20.53 -18.57 3.80
C ARG A 200 -19.18 -18.00 4.19
N THR A 201 -18.13 -18.80 3.99
CA THR A 201 -16.75 -18.34 4.17
C THR A 201 -16.12 -18.05 2.81
N PHE A 202 -15.12 -17.19 2.80
CA PHE A 202 -14.33 -16.93 1.59
C PHE A 202 -12.84 -17.18 1.83
N GLU A 203 -12.13 -17.46 0.74
CA GLU A 203 -10.69 -17.52 0.66
C GLU A 203 -10.22 -16.83 -0.62
N ILE A 204 -9.27 -15.90 -0.47
CA ILE A 204 -8.56 -15.23 -1.56
C ILE A 204 -7.10 -15.63 -1.47
N LEU A 205 -6.57 -16.09 -2.59
CA LEU A 205 -5.14 -16.21 -2.83
C LEU A 205 -4.86 -15.46 -4.12
N SER A 206 -4.16 -14.32 -4.01
CA SER A 206 -3.78 -13.49 -5.14
C SER A 206 -2.28 -13.35 -5.20
N PHE A 207 -1.74 -13.54 -6.39
CA PHE A 207 -0.35 -13.27 -6.72
C PHE A 207 -0.32 -12.42 -7.98
N GLU A 208 0.27 -11.25 -7.88
CA GLU A 208 0.52 -10.37 -9.00
C GLU A 208 2.02 -10.11 -9.11
N ASN A 209 2.54 -10.26 -10.31
CA ASN A 209 3.93 -9.99 -10.65
C ASN A 209 3.93 -9.17 -11.94
N LEU A 210 4.29 -7.90 -11.86
CA LEU A 210 4.54 -7.11 -13.06
C LEU A 210 5.95 -7.45 -13.53
N GLN A 211 6.03 -8.32 -14.53
CA GLN A 211 7.29 -8.55 -15.23
C GLN A 211 7.33 -7.65 -16.47
N SER A 212 8.32 -6.75 -16.51
CA SER A 212 8.71 -6.08 -17.74
C SER A 212 9.34 -7.12 -18.68
N GLU A 213 8.55 -7.74 -19.56
CA GLU A 213 9.07 -8.48 -20.71
C GLU A 213 8.96 -7.60 -21.97
N LYS A 214 10.10 -7.15 -22.50
CA LYS A 214 10.24 -6.59 -23.86
C LYS A 214 9.26 -5.44 -24.20
N ASN A 215 9.34 -4.33 -23.45
CA ASN A 215 8.62 -3.06 -23.72
C ASN A 215 7.09 -3.07 -23.56
N ASP A 216 6.50 -4.19 -23.16
CA ASP A 216 5.10 -4.25 -22.73
C ASP A 216 5.06 -4.62 -21.24
N ILE A 217 4.44 -3.76 -20.42
CA ILE A 217 4.12 -4.10 -19.03
C ILE A 217 2.83 -4.92 -19.06
N GLU A 218 2.96 -6.25 -19.00
CA GLU A 218 1.83 -7.14 -18.85
C GLU A 218 1.67 -7.51 -17.37
N SER A 219 0.60 -7.03 -16.72
CA SER A 219 0.23 -7.54 -15.39
C SER A 219 -0.27 -8.97 -15.50
N LYS A 220 0.48 -9.92 -14.94
CA LYS A 220 0.01 -11.29 -14.75
C LYS A 220 -0.49 -11.42 -13.32
N THR A 221 -1.78 -11.19 -13.16
CA THR A 221 -2.50 -11.46 -11.92
C THR A 221 -3.04 -12.88 -11.94
N ASN A 222 -2.61 -13.71 -11.00
CA ASN A 222 -3.17 -15.02 -10.72
C ASN A 222 -3.92 -14.95 -9.39
N THR A 223 -5.24 -14.76 -9.48
CA THR A 223 -6.11 -14.74 -8.31
C THR A 223 -7.02 -15.96 -8.33
N THR A 224 -7.19 -16.57 -7.16
CA THR A 224 -8.20 -17.59 -6.89
C THR A 224 -9.12 -17.08 -5.79
N ILE A 225 -10.42 -16.99 -6.08
CA ILE A 225 -11.45 -16.65 -5.09
C ILE A 225 -12.34 -17.87 -4.89
N ARG A 226 -12.54 -18.28 -3.64
CA ARG A 226 -13.40 -19.43 -3.29
C ARG A 226 -14.41 -19.02 -2.24
N PHE A 227 -15.67 -19.28 -2.52
CA PHE A 227 -16.75 -19.25 -1.52
C PHE A 227 -17.03 -20.69 -1.06
N LYS A 228 -17.05 -20.93 0.26
CA LYS A 228 -17.33 -22.23 0.88
C LYS A 228 -18.57 -22.13 1.77
#